data_AF-A0A7C6E000-F1
#
_entry.id   AF-A0A7C6E000-F1
#
_cell.length_a   1.000
_cell.length_b   1.000
_cell.length_c   1.000
_cell.angle_alpha   90.00
_cell.angle_beta   90.00
_cell.angle_gamma   90.00
#
_symmetry.space_group_name_H-M   'P 1'
#
loop_
_entity.id
_entity.type
_entity.pdbx_description
1 polymer ?
#
loop_
_entity_poly.entity_id
_entity_poly.type
_entity_poly.pdbx_seq_one_letter_code
_entity_poly.pdbx_strand_id
1 'polypeptide(L)'
;MESNESKPSEETTLKEKIAGLGQKIIGEAELIGGILSADPNIAGEGEFNLEVGDLRQDIAEELEKSEAPDRDDCEKASEEQ
;
A
#
# COMPACT_ATOMS: atom_id res chain seq x y z
N MET A 1 24.48 -7.49 17.14
CA MET A 1 23.84 -7.19 15.84
C MET A 1 22.53 -6.53 16.19
N GLU A 2 22.51 -5.20 16.29
CA GLU A 2 21.27 -4.45 16.45
C GLU A 2 20.59 -4.42 15.07
N SER A 3 19.42 -5.04 14.98
CA SER A 3 18.53 -4.90 13.83
C SER A 3 18.04 -3.46 13.81
N ASN A 4 18.57 -2.67 12.89
CA ASN A 4 18.06 -1.34 12.59
C ASN A 4 16.74 -1.50 11.83
N GLU A 5 15.67 -1.75 12.57
CA GLU A 5 14.31 -1.78 12.02
C GLU A 5 13.86 -0.33 11.83
N SER A 6 14.14 0.20 10.64
CA SER A 6 13.66 1.52 10.22
C SER A 6 12.14 1.47 10.11
N LYS A 7 11.44 2.25 10.95
CA LYS A 7 9.98 2.44 10.82
C LYS A 7 9.65 2.91 9.37
N PRO A 8 8.64 2.34 8.72
CA PRO A 8 8.24 2.75 7.37
C PRO A 8 7.72 4.18 7.44
N SER A 9 8.32 5.12 6.71
CA SER A 9 7.83 6.50 6.68
C SER A 9 6.48 6.61 5.95
N GLU A 10 5.66 7.61 6.26
CA GLU A 10 4.40 7.90 5.53
C GLU A 10 4.58 7.89 4.00
N GLU A 11 5.72 8.37 3.49
CA GLU A 11 6.05 8.33 2.07
C GLU A 11 6.13 6.90 1.51
N THR A 12 6.64 5.93 2.28
CA THR A 12 6.68 4.52 1.87
C THR A 12 5.27 3.91 1.84
N THR A 13 4.42 4.25 2.81
CA THR A 13 3.02 3.78 2.88
C THR A 13 2.18 4.31 1.71
N LEU A 14 2.31 5.60 1.37
CA LEU A 14 1.65 6.20 0.21
C LEU A 14 2.10 5.58 -1.12
N LYS A 15 3.41 5.29 -1.27
CA LYS A 15 3.95 4.61 -2.45
C LYS A 15 3.38 3.21 -2.60
N GLU A 16 3.28 2.44 -1.52
CA GLU A 16 2.70 1.10 -1.54
C GLU A 16 1.21 1.11 -1.90
N LYS A 17 0.43 2.07 -1.38
CA LYS A 17 -0.97 2.26 -1.77
C LYS A 17 -1.13 2.57 -3.27
N ILE A 18 -0.30 3.46 -3.81
CA ILE A 18 -0.33 3.80 -5.25
C ILE A 18 0.10 2.60 -6.10
N ALA A 19 1.12 1.87 -5.68
CA ALA A 19 1.57 0.65 -6.37
C ALA A 19 0.46 -0.41 -6.38
N GLY A 20 -0.20 -0.65 -5.25
CA GLY A 20 -1.35 -1.55 -5.15
C GLY A 20 -2.49 -1.14 -6.07
N LEU A 21 -2.86 0.15 -6.09
CA LEU A 21 -3.88 0.67 -7.01
C LEU A 21 -3.50 0.46 -8.48
N GLY A 22 -2.24 0.68 -8.85
CA GLY A 22 -1.75 0.46 -10.20
C GLY A 22 -1.86 -1.00 -10.64
N GLN A 23 -1.52 -1.94 -9.74
CA GLN A 23 -1.68 -3.37 -9.98
C GLN A 23 -3.14 -3.75 -10.21
N LYS A 24 -4.07 -3.22 -9.40
CA LYS A 24 -5.51 -3.47 -9.58
C LYS A 24 -6.02 -2.99 -10.94
N ILE A 25 -5.63 -1.79 -11.36
CA ILE A 25 -6.04 -1.22 -12.66
C ILE A 25 -5.52 -2.08 -13.82
N ILE A 26 -4.26 -2.51 -13.77
CA ILE A 26 -3.69 -3.41 -14.79
C ILE A 26 -4.43 -4.74 -14.77
N GLY A 27 -4.70 -5.28 -13.59
CA GLY A 27 -5.40 -6.54 -13.40
C GLY A 27 -6.82 -6.54 -13.98
N GLU A 28 -7.60 -5.49 -13.75
CA GLU A 28 -8.93 -5.36 -14.36
C GLU A 28 -8.87 -5.28 -15.89
N ALA A 29 -7.89 -4.54 -16.43
CA ALA A 29 -7.71 -4.40 -17.87
C ALA A 29 -7.34 -5.73 -18.53
N GLU A 30 -6.44 -6.49 -17.93
CA GLU A 30 -6.02 -7.82 -18.38
C GLU A 30 -7.14 -8.84 -18.21
N LEU A 31 -7.88 -8.83 -17.09
CA LEU A 31 -9.00 -9.74 -16.89
C LEU A 31 -10.08 -9.54 -17.97
N ILE A 32 -10.51 -8.29 -18.19
CA ILE A 32 -11.51 -7.97 -19.21
C ILE A 32 -10.94 -8.27 -20.61
N GLY A 33 -9.70 -7.87 -20.88
CA GLY A 33 -9.04 -8.09 -22.17
C GLY A 33 -8.88 -9.58 -22.50
N GLY A 34 -8.50 -10.39 -21.52
CA GLY A 34 -8.37 -11.85 -21.63
C GLY A 34 -9.71 -12.53 -21.86
N ILE A 35 -10.76 -12.12 -21.13
CA ILE A 35 -12.13 -12.64 -21.35
C ILE A 35 -12.61 -12.30 -22.77
N LEU A 36 -12.47 -11.06 -23.21
CA LEU A 36 -12.93 -10.62 -24.53
C LEU A 36 -12.13 -11.23 -25.68
N SER A 37 -10.85 -11.52 -25.47
CA SER A 37 -9.98 -12.16 -26.46
C SER A 37 -9.97 -13.69 -26.37
N ALA A 38 -10.65 -14.27 -25.37
CA ALA A 38 -10.59 -15.69 -25.02
C ALA A 38 -9.16 -16.19 -24.76
N ASP A 39 -8.29 -15.33 -24.21
CA ASP A 39 -6.94 -15.67 -23.77
C ASP A 39 -6.94 -15.96 -22.26
N PRO A 40 -6.87 -17.25 -21.84
CA PRO A 40 -6.89 -17.61 -20.43
C PRO A 40 -5.62 -17.19 -19.68
N ASN A 41 -4.50 -16.96 -20.37
CA ASN A 41 -3.28 -16.51 -19.71
C ASN A 41 -3.42 -15.04 -19.31
N ILE A 42 -3.90 -14.19 -20.22
CA ILE A 42 -4.12 -12.76 -19.93
C ILE A 42 -5.20 -12.62 -18.83
N ALA A 43 -6.26 -13.43 -18.88
CA ALA A 43 -7.25 -13.43 -17.81
C ALA A 43 -6.64 -13.82 -16.46
N GLY A 44 -5.78 -14.84 -16.43
CA GLY A 44 -5.07 -15.27 -15.23
C GLY A 44 -4.04 -14.26 -14.70
N GLU A 45 -3.33 -13.56 -15.60
CA GLU A 45 -2.46 -12.43 -15.24
C GLU A 45 -3.28 -11.31 -14.59
N GLY A 46 -4.48 -11.06 -15.12
CA GLY A 46 -5.43 -10.12 -14.55
C GLY A 46 -5.84 -10.47 -13.12
N GLU A 47 -6.22 -11.71 -12.88
CA GLU A 47 -6.56 -12.22 -11.54
C GLU A 47 -5.39 -12.09 -10.56
N PHE A 48 -4.17 -12.44 -11.00
CA PHE A 48 -2.97 -12.33 -10.19
C PHE A 48 -2.66 -10.87 -9.79
N ASN A 49 -2.75 -9.94 -10.75
CA ASN A 49 -2.47 -8.52 -10.50
C ASN A 49 -3.51 -7.90 -9.55
N LEU A 50 -4.77 -8.33 -9.61
CA LEU A 50 -5.79 -7.96 -8.63
C LEU A 50 -5.42 -8.43 -7.22
N GLU A 51 -5.07 -9.72 -7.06
CA GLU A 51 -4.70 -10.30 -5.76
C GLU A 51 -3.46 -9.62 -5.16
N VAL A 52 -2.42 -9.39 -5.97
CA VAL A 52 -1.21 -8.67 -5.53
C VAL A 52 -1.54 -7.23 -5.14
N GLY A 53 -2.43 -6.58 -5.89
CA GLY A 53 -2.90 -5.23 -5.59
C GLY A 53 -3.64 -5.14 -4.27
N ASP A 54 -4.52 -6.11 -3.97
CA ASP A 54 -5.21 -6.24 -2.68
C ASP A 54 -4.21 -6.47 -1.54
N LEU A 55 -3.31 -7.44 -1.70
CA LEU A 55 -2.30 -7.74 -0.67
C LEU A 55 -1.41 -6.54 -0.33
N ARG A 56 -0.96 -5.78 -1.33
CA ARG A 56 -0.16 -4.56 -1.09
C ARG A 56 -0.94 -3.49 -0.33
N GLN A 57 -2.23 -3.34 -0.64
CA GLN A 57 -3.08 -2.40 0.08
C GLN A 57 -3.27 -2.82 1.54
N ASP A 58 -3.55 -4.10 1.79
CA ASP A 58 -3.73 -4.65 3.14
C ASP A 58 -2.46 -4.44 4.00
N ILE A 59 -1.28 -4.73 3.43
CA ILE A 59 0.00 -4.49 4.09
C ILE A 59 0.17 -3.00 4.40
N ALA A 60 -0.10 -2.11 3.43
CA ALA A 60 0.06 -0.68 3.65
C ALA A 60 -0.90 -0.15 4.74
N GLU A 61 -2.12 -0.65 4.80
CA GLU A 61 -3.10 -0.29 5.84
C GLU A 61 -2.72 -0.85 7.22
N GLU A 62 -2.15 -2.05 7.29
CA GLU A 62 -1.66 -2.63 8.54
C GLU A 62 -0.48 -1.83 9.09
N LEU A 63 0.46 -1.44 8.22
CA LEU A 63 1.60 -0.59 8.59
C LEU A 63 1.13 0.77 9.10
N GLU A 64 0.20 1.43 8.42
CA GLU A 64 -0.36 2.72 8.85
C GLU A 64 -1.09 2.62 10.21
N LYS A 65 -1.80 1.51 10.46
CA LYS A 65 -2.47 1.27 11.77
C LYS A 65 -1.48 0.97 12.89
N SER A 66 -0.32 0.39 12.56
CA SER A 66 0.75 0.12 13.52
C SER A 66 1.52 1.38 13.93
N GLU A 67 1.48 2.43 13.10
CA GLU A 67 1.92 3.78 13.43
C GLU A 67 0.81 4.56 14.17
N ALA A 68 0.55 4.21 15.44
CA ALA A 68 -0.22 5.09 16.32
C ALA A 68 0.49 6.45 16.46
N PRO A 69 -0.25 7.58 16.58
CA PRO A 69 0.31 8.92 16.40
C PRO A 69 1.40 9.19 17.45
N ASP A 70 2.57 9.64 16.99
CA ASP A 70 3.54 10.34 17.83
C ASP A 70 2.81 11.53 18.48
N ARG A 71 2.32 11.31 19.70
CA ARG A 71 1.92 12.37 20.62
C ARG A 71 3.17 12.77 21.37
N ASP A 72 4.06 13.52 20.73
CA ASP A 72 5.09 14.26 21.44
C ASP A 72 5.02 15.74 21.04
N ASP A 73 4.71 16.54 22.06
CA ASP A 73 5.08 17.94 22.29
C ASP A 73 4.33 19.07 21.57
N CYS A 74 3.03 19.17 21.87
CA CYS A 74 2.44 20.48 22.15
C CYS A 74 2.70 20.86 23.61
N GLU A 75 3.96 20.87 24.06
CA GLU A 75 4.32 21.57 25.29
C GLU A 75 4.62 23.02 24.89
N LYS A 76 3.54 23.79 24.74
CA LYS A 76 3.63 25.25 24.85
C LYS A 76 4.11 25.53 26.27
N ALA A 77 5.43 25.55 26.46
CA ALA A 77 6.04 26.19 27.59
C ALA A 77 5.63 27.66 27.55
N SER A 78 4.58 27.95 28.31
CA SER A 78 4.37 29.22 28.97
C SER A 78 5.59 29.51 29.84
N GLU A 79 6.64 30.07 29.27
CA GLU A 79 7.47 31.03 29.98
C GLU A 79 6.80 32.38 29.69
N GLU A 80 5.78 32.75 30.48
CA GLU A 80 5.92 33.57 31.69
C GLU A 80 6.93 34.71 31.53
N GLN A 81 6.38 35.90 31.80
CA GLN A 81 6.93 37.23 31.58
C GLN A 81 8.15 37.54 32.46
#